data_AF-U4V523-F1
#
_entry.id   AF-U4V523-F1
#
_cell.length_a   1.000
_cell.length_b   1.000
_cell.length_c   1.000
_cell.angle_alpha   90.00
_cell.angle_beta   90.00
_cell.angle_gamma   90.00
#
_symmetry.space_group_name_H-M   'P 1'
#
loop_
_entity.id
_entity.type
_entity.pdbx_description
1 polymer ?
#
loop_
_entity_poly.entity_id
_entity_poly.type
_entity_poly.pdbx_seq_one_letter_code
_entity_poly.pdbx_strand_id
1 'polypeptide(L)'
;MGGHVLEKRGIRHVLVDSAGTNGYHTGEEPDERSISVAARHGLDISGQRCRQLIAGDFSRFDLILGMDRYNMRMIAGRQPANASAHIGLFTEIAGRAGG
;
A
#
# COMPACT_ATOMS: atom_id res chain seq x y z
N MET A 1 6.15 -6.62 6.08
CA MET A 1 6.39 -5.63 7.15
C MET A 1 6.42 -4.23 6.53
N GLY A 2 5.39 -3.41 6.77
CA GLY A 2 5.27 -2.02 6.30
C GLY A 2 5.06 -1.01 7.45
N GLY A 3 5.41 -1.38 8.68
CA GLY A 3 5.00 -0.67 9.91
C GLY A 3 6.10 0.08 10.67
N HIS A 4 7.33 0.18 10.15
CA HIS A 4 8.48 0.70 10.92
C HIS A 4 8.29 2.11 11.49
N VAL A 5 7.58 3.00 10.79
CA VAL A 5 7.26 4.35 11.29
C VAL A 5 6.19 4.32 12.40
N LEU A 6 5.23 3.39 12.30
CA LEU A 6 4.15 3.23 13.29
C LEU A 6 4.70 2.66 14.60
N GLU A 7 5.60 1.68 14.50
CA GLU A 7 6.30 1.10 15.66
C GLU A 7 7.13 2.17 16.41
N LYS A 8 7.88 3.00 15.68
CA LYS A 8 8.62 4.13 16.27
C LYS A 8 7.72 5.15 16.97
N ARG A 9 6.47 5.28 16.54
CA ARG A 9 5.46 6.16 17.16
C ARG A 9 4.63 5.45 18.25
N GLY A 10 4.95 4.20 18.58
CA GLY A 10 4.22 3.41 19.58
C GLY A 10 2.82 2.98 19.14
N ILE A 11 2.47 3.13 17.87
CA ILE A 11 1.18 2.71 17.32
C ILE A 11 1.25 1.20 17.08
N ARG A 12 0.50 0.47 17.90
CA ARG A 12 0.33 -0.98 17.81
C ARG A 12 -1.13 -1.19 17.39
N HIS A 13 -1.45 -2.24 16.60
CA HIS A 13 -2.78 -2.50 15.99
C HIS A 13 -3.09 -1.80 14.66
N VAL A 14 -2.08 -1.57 13.81
CA VAL A 14 -2.30 -1.17 12.41
C VAL A 14 -1.75 -2.26 11.49
N LEU A 15 -2.59 -2.78 10.61
CA LEU A 15 -2.17 -3.66 9.54
C LEU A 15 -1.78 -2.83 8.32
N VAL A 16 -0.52 -2.95 7.89
CA VAL A 16 -0.01 -2.31 6.68
C VAL A 16 0.39 -3.36 5.67
N ASP A 17 -0.10 -3.20 4.45
CA ASP A 17 0.13 -4.09 3.32
C ASP A 17 0.25 -3.29 2.02
N SER A 18 0.80 -3.90 0.97
CA SER A 18 0.95 -3.29 -0.36
C SER A 18 0.38 -4.21 -1.45
N ALA A 19 -0.23 -3.63 -2.48
CA ALA A 19 -0.81 -4.39 -3.58
C ALA A 19 -0.61 -3.65 -4.92
N GLY A 20 -0.34 -4.42 -5.98
CA GLY A 20 -0.22 -3.94 -7.34
C GLY A 20 -1.59 -3.79 -8.02
N THR A 21 -1.75 -2.70 -8.76
CA THR A 21 -2.93 -2.47 -9.60
C THR A 21 -2.86 -3.18 -10.95
N ASN A 22 -1.65 -3.54 -11.41
CA ASN A 22 -1.43 -4.35 -12.60
C ASN A 22 -0.95 -5.74 -12.20
N GLY A 23 -1.62 -6.79 -12.70
CA GLY A 23 -1.32 -8.18 -12.35
C GLY A 23 0.01 -8.71 -12.90
N TYR A 24 0.75 -7.87 -13.64
CA TYR A 24 1.99 -8.22 -14.35
C TYR A 24 3.16 -8.64 -13.45
N HIS A 25 3.11 -8.37 -12.14
CA HIS A 25 4.17 -8.72 -11.19
C HIS A 25 3.67 -9.55 -10.00
N THR A 26 2.48 -10.16 -10.10
CA THR A 26 1.89 -10.91 -8.98
C THR A 26 2.77 -12.11 -8.62
N GLY A 27 3.32 -12.12 -7.40
CA GLY A 27 4.21 -13.16 -6.87
C GLY A 27 5.70 -12.80 -6.91
N GLU A 28 6.09 -11.73 -7.59
CA GLU A 28 7.49 -11.31 -7.70
C GLU A 28 8.00 -10.65 -6.41
N GLU A 29 9.29 -10.85 -6.13
CA GLU A 29 9.99 -10.14 -5.08
C GLU A 29 10.12 -8.65 -5.44
N PRO A 30 10.22 -7.73 -4.45
CA PRO A 30 10.52 -6.34 -4.74
C PRO A 30 11.83 -6.23 -5.52
N ASP A 31 11.89 -5.31 -6.49
CA ASP A 31 13.11 -5.02 -7.26
C ASP A 31 14.31 -4.87 -6.31
N GLU A 32 15.42 -5.54 -6.63
CA GLU A 32 16.62 -5.61 -5.77
C GLU A 32 17.15 -4.22 -5.39
N ARG A 33 16.97 -3.21 -6.24
CA ARG A 33 17.36 -1.82 -5.93
C ARG A 33 16.49 -1.24 -4.83
N SER A 34 15.21 -1.56 -4.82
CA SER A 34 14.29 -1.15 -3.76
C SER A 34 14.63 -1.82 -2.44
N ILE A 35 14.99 -3.11 -2.46
CA ILE A 35 15.48 -3.84 -1.28
C ILE A 35 16.76 -3.17 -0.75
N SER A 36 17.72 -2.89 -1.63
CA SER A 36 18.99 -2.24 -1.26
C SER A 36 18.77 -0.85 -0.63
N VAL A 37 17.89 -0.02 -1.22
CA VAL A 37 17.57 1.30 -0.67
C VAL A 37 16.85 1.18 0.68
N ALA A 38 15.86 0.30 0.80
CA ALA A 38 15.17 0.07 2.06
C ALA A 38 16.12 -0.40 3.16
N ALA A 39 17.03 -1.32 2.84
CA ALA A 39 18.04 -1.82 3.76
C ALA A 39 18.98 -0.70 4.26
N ARG A 40 19.37 0.25 3.38
CA ARG A 40 20.14 1.44 3.78
C ARG A 40 19.41 2.34 4.78
N HIS A 41 18.07 2.26 4.83
CA HIS A 41 17.25 2.97 5.80
C HIS A 41 16.81 2.09 6.99
N GLY A 42 17.38 0.89 7.15
CA GLY A 42 17.06 -0.04 8.24
C GLY A 42 15.70 -0.72 8.08
N LEU A 43 15.17 -0.77 6.86
CA LEU A 43 13.91 -1.42 6.51
C LEU A 43 14.19 -2.70 5.72
N ASP A 44 13.69 -3.84 6.21
CA ASP A 44 13.69 -5.07 5.43
C ASP A 44 12.35 -5.24 4.70
N ILE A 45 12.40 -5.09 3.37
CA ILE A 45 11.25 -5.33 2.49
C ILE A 45 11.40 -6.61 1.66
N SER A 46 12.50 -7.36 1.81
CA SER A 46 12.81 -8.54 0.98
C SER A 46 11.75 -9.65 1.09
N GLY A 47 11.09 -9.75 2.26
CA GLY A 47 9.99 -10.69 2.49
C GLY A 47 8.63 -10.22 1.95
N GLN A 48 8.53 -9.02 1.38
CA GLN A 48 7.29 -8.61 0.71
C GLN A 48 7.11 -9.40 -0.59
N ARG A 49 5.87 -9.64 -0.97
CA ARG A 49 5.52 -10.27 -2.24
C ARG A 49 4.48 -9.39 -2.90
N CYS A 50 4.72 -9.05 -4.15
CA CYS A 50 3.75 -8.27 -4.90
C CYS A 50 2.47 -9.09 -5.05
N ARG A 51 1.35 -8.58 -4.56
CA ARG A 51 0.04 -9.22 -4.73
C ARG A 51 -0.87 -8.31 -5.52
N GLN A 52 -1.82 -8.87 -6.24
CA GLN A 52 -2.81 -8.07 -6.95
C GLN A 52 -3.84 -7.51 -5.96
N LEU A 53 -4.30 -6.27 -6.20
CA LEU A 53 -5.48 -5.71 -5.53
C LEU A 53 -6.73 -6.50 -5.95
N ILE A 54 -7.42 -7.09 -4.97
CA ILE A 54 -8.63 -7.89 -5.17
C ILE A 54 -9.86 -7.22 -4.53
N ALA A 55 -11.06 -7.62 -4.94
CA ALA A 55 -12.31 -7.06 -4.41
C ALA A 55 -12.43 -7.17 -2.88
N GLY A 56 -11.91 -8.25 -2.29
CA GLY A 56 -11.92 -8.44 -0.83
C GLY A 56 -11.09 -7.40 -0.05
N ASP A 57 -10.10 -6.75 -0.68
CA ASP A 57 -9.30 -5.71 -0.02
C ASP A 57 -10.16 -4.49 0.35
N PHE A 58 -11.17 -4.17 -0.46
CA PHE A 58 -12.06 -3.03 -0.26
C PHE A 58 -13.01 -3.16 0.95
N SER A 59 -13.08 -4.36 1.54
CA SER A 59 -13.82 -4.64 2.77
C SER A 59 -12.89 -5.00 3.93
N ARG A 60 -11.67 -5.45 3.64
CA ARG A 60 -10.68 -5.84 4.63
C ARG A 60 -9.90 -4.64 5.20
N PHE A 61 -9.69 -3.60 4.39
CA PHE A 61 -8.95 -2.41 4.79
C PHE A 61 -9.88 -1.22 4.96
N ASP A 62 -9.62 -0.40 5.99
CA ASP A 62 -10.34 0.86 6.19
C ASP A 62 -9.85 1.96 5.24
N LEU A 63 -8.59 1.87 4.79
CA LEU A 63 -7.94 2.87 3.96
C LEU A 63 -7.12 2.21 2.85
N ILE A 64 -7.37 2.62 1.60
CA ILE A 64 -6.59 2.23 0.42
C ILE A 64 -6.03 3.49 -0.23
N LEU A 65 -4.71 3.54 -0.38
CA LEU A 65 -4.01 4.70 -0.94
C LEU A 65 -3.44 4.37 -2.32
N GLY A 66 -3.81 5.16 -3.33
CA GLY A 66 -3.16 5.13 -4.64
C GLY A 66 -1.92 6.02 -4.64
N MET A 67 -0.81 5.55 -5.22
CA MET A 67 0.43 6.35 -5.27
C MET A 67 0.41 7.41 -6.37
N ASP A 68 -0.37 7.18 -7.43
CA ASP A 68 -0.55 8.11 -8.54
C ASP A 68 -1.98 8.03 -9.12
N ARG A 69 -2.28 8.90 -10.09
CA ARG A 69 -3.60 8.95 -10.75
C ARG A 69 -3.91 7.69 -11.57
N TYR A 70 -2.90 6.98 -12.06
CA TYR A 70 -3.10 5.74 -12.79
C TYR A 70 -3.57 4.63 -11.85
N ASN A 71 -2.92 4.48 -10.68
CA ASN A 71 -3.37 3.58 -9.63
C ASN A 71 -4.80 3.91 -9.20
N MET A 72 -5.13 5.19 -9.00
CA MET A 72 -6.48 5.60 -8.62
C MET A 72 -7.55 5.19 -9.64
N ARG A 73 -7.25 5.32 -10.94
CA ARG A 73 -8.16 4.85 -12.01
C ARG A 73 -8.37 3.34 -11.95
N MET A 74 -7.29 2.58 -11.74
CA MET A 74 -7.36 1.12 -11.64
C MET A 74 -8.08 0.65 -10.38
N ILE A 75 -7.88 1.34 -9.25
CA ILE A 75 -8.59 1.09 -7.98
C ILE A 75 -10.08 1.34 -8.17
N ALA A 76 -10.45 2.49 -8.74
CA ALA A 76 -11.85 2.83 -9.01
C ALA A 76 -12.54 1.82 -9.93
N GLY A 77 -11.84 1.32 -10.97
CA GLY A 77 -12.36 0.30 -11.86
C GLY A 77 -12.55 -1.08 -11.21
N ARG A 78 -11.96 -1.33 -10.03
CA ARG A 78 -12.07 -2.59 -9.28
C ARG A 78 -12.89 -2.47 -8.00
N GLN A 79 -13.33 -1.26 -7.65
CA GLN A 79 -14.07 -0.99 -6.43
C GLN A 79 -15.47 -1.61 -6.53
N PRO A 80 -15.83 -2.57 -5.66
CA PRO A 80 -17.18 -3.09 -5.63
C PRO A 80 -18.15 -2.06 -5.03
N ALA A 81 -19.43 -2.13 -5.40
CA ALA A 81 -20.44 -1.18 -4.95
C ALA A 81 -20.63 -1.15 -3.41
N ASN A 82 -20.32 -2.26 -2.74
CA ASN A 82 -20.37 -2.41 -1.28
C ASN A 82 -19.00 -2.21 -0.60
N ALA A 83 -18.05 -1.55 -1.26
CA ALA A 83 -16.77 -1.20 -0.65
C ALA A 83 -16.99 -0.31 0.58
N SER A 84 -16.31 -0.63 1.68
CA SER A 84 -16.30 0.16 2.91
C SER A 84 -15.01 0.97 3.09
N ALA A 85 -13.95 0.60 2.35
CA ALA A 85 -12.66 1.28 2.39
C ALA A 85 -12.76 2.73 1.91
N HIS A 86 -12.11 3.65 2.63
CA HIS A 86 -11.82 4.98 2.12
C HIS A 86 -10.69 4.90 1.10
N ILE A 87 -10.87 5.53 -0.06
CA ILE A 87 -9.88 5.51 -1.14
C ILE A 87 -9.39 6.93 -1.40
N GLY A 88 -8.07 7.13 -1.44
CA GLY A 88 -7.51 8.46 -1.70
C GLY A 88 -6.11 8.42 -2.32
N LEU A 89 -5.73 9.54 -2.93
CA LEU A 89 -4.38 9.70 -3.46
C LEU A 89 -3.42 9.97 -2.30
N PHE A 90 -2.30 9.23 -2.26
CA PHE A 90 -1.31 9.35 -1.18
C PHE A 90 -0.85 10.79 -0.98
N THR A 91 -0.57 11.53 -2.06
CA THR A 91 -0.08 12.91 -1.99
C THR A 91 -1.12 13.88 -1.42
N GLU A 92 -2.41 13.64 -1.65
CA GLU A 92 -3.48 14.48 -1.12
C GLU A 92 -3.69 14.24 0.38
N ILE A 93 -3.60 12.99 0.81
CA ILE A 93 -3.77 12.61 2.22
C ILE A 93 -2.52 12.96 3.04
N ALA A 94 -1.33 12.68 2.51
CA ALA A 94 -0.06 13.04 3.16
C ALA A 94 0.14 14.56 3.23
N GLY A 95 -0.28 15.30 2.19
CA GLY A 95 -0.23 16.76 2.18
C GLY A 95 -1.18 17.42 3.20
N ARG A 96 -2.32 16.78 3.50
CA ARG A 96 -3.26 17.24 4.54
C ARG A 96 -2.79 16.97 5.97
N ALA A 97 -1.95 15.95 6.17
CA ALA A 97 -1.42 15.60 7.49
C ALA A 97 -0.22 16.47 7.92
N GLY A 98 0.25 17.39 7.07
CA GLY A 98 1.39 18.28 7.31
C GLY A 98 1.04 19.75 7.54
N GLY A 99 -0.21 20.08 7.87
CA GLY A 99 -0.68 21.43 8.24
C GLY A 99 -0.75 21.64 9.74
#